data_AF-A0AAW2CUV4-F1
#
_entry.id   AF-A0AAW2CUV4-F1
#
_cell.length_a   1.000
_cell.length_b   1.000
_cell.length_c   1.000
_cell.angle_alpha   90.00
_cell.angle_beta   90.00
_cell.angle_gamma   90.00
#
_symmetry.space_group_name_H-M   'P 1'
#
loop_
_entity.id
_entity.type
_entity.pdbx_description
1 polymer ?
#
loop_
_entity_poly.entity_id
_entity_poly.type
_entity_poly.pdbx_seq_one_letter_code
_entity_poly.pdbx_strand_id
1 'polypeptide(L)'
;MQDDINGLKNLILKENKSAFYVHCFAHQLQLTLVTVAKNHINIAKFFYVVSNLVTVVGGSCKRQDALRDAQFAKIKEELQNGVRRSGQGLNQETNLRRLGDTRWKLYYGTILNLILIFSAVVNVLEIIEEDGHSDQKVEVRSIMRDEY
;
A
#
# COMPACT_ATOMS: atom_id res chain seq x y z
N MET A 1 27.58 8.22 7.39
CA MET A 1 26.57 7.80 8.38
C MET A 1 26.99 6.57 9.20
N GLN A 2 28.26 6.15 9.17
CA GLN A 2 28.73 4.99 9.95
C GLN A 2 29.44 5.40 11.26
N ASP A 3 29.89 6.64 11.35
CA ASP A 3 30.64 7.14 12.51
C ASP A 3 29.76 7.53 13.72
N ASP A 4 28.51 7.98 13.49
CA ASP A 4 27.60 8.42 14.56
C ASP A 4 27.06 7.25 15.41
N ILE A 5 26.92 6.06 14.82
CA ILE A 5 26.42 4.86 15.51
C ILE A 5 27.45 4.34 16.53
N ASN A 6 28.73 4.55 16.27
CA ASN A 6 29.81 4.22 17.21
C ASN A 6 29.80 5.17 18.41
N GLY A 7 29.41 6.44 18.22
CA GLY A 7 29.27 7.42 19.30
C GLY A 7 28.19 7.01 20.32
N LEU A 8 26.97 6.74 19.85
CA LEU A 8 25.85 6.34 20.73
C LEU A 8 26.12 5.01 21.45
N LYS A 9 26.66 4.02 20.74
CA LYS A 9 27.03 2.73 21.32
C LYS A 9 28.08 2.89 22.43
N ASN A 10 29.07 3.74 22.22
CA ASN A 10 30.11 4.01 23.22
C ASN A 10 29.55 4.73 24.46
N LEU A 11 28.61 5.66 24.30
CA LEU A 11 27.93 6.33 25.42
C LEU A 11 27.12 5.33 26.26
N ILE A 12 26.36 4.45 25.62
CA ILE A 12 25.56 3.41 26.31
C ILE A 12 26.47 2.44 27.08
N LEU A 13 27.58 2.00 26.47
CA LEU A 13 28.54 1.10 27.13
C LEU A 13 29.32 1.79 28.26
N LYS A 14 29.50 3.12 28.21
CA LYS A 14 30.12 3.90 29.30
C LYS A 14 29.21 3.95 30.52
N GLU A 15 27.90 4.11 30.33
CA GLU A 15 26.91 4.12 31.42
C GLU A 15 26.59 2.72 31.95
N ASN A 16 26.54 1.71 31.07
CA ASN A 16 26.29 0.33 31.44
C ASN A 16 27.18 -0.63 30.64
N LYS A 17 28.26 -1.09 31.27
CA LYS A 17 29.23 -2.03 30.66
C LYS A 17 28.61 -3.38 30.28
N SER A 18 27.48 -3.74 30.86
CA SER A 18 26.75 -4.98 30.58
C SER A 18 25.68 -4.80 29.50
N ALA A 19 25.49 -3.59 28.95
CA ALA A 19 24.54 -3.37 27.86
C ALA A 19 25.02 -4.09 26.59
N PHE A 20 24.14 -4.89 26.01
CA PHE A 20 24.36 -5.52 24.72
C PHE A 20 23.21 -5.19 23.78
N TYR A 21 23.55 -4.93 22.52
CA TYR A 21 22.57 -4.63 21.47
C TYR A 21 22.24 -5.92 20.73
N VAL A 22 20.99 -6.37 20.81
CA VAL A 22 20.47 -7.48 20.01
C VAL A 22 19.76 -6.89 18.80
N HIS A 23 20.33 -7.11 17.60
CA HIS A 23 19.61 -6.78 16.37
C HIS A 23 18.31 -7.59 16.33
N CYS A 24 17.18 -6.90 16.14
CA CYS A 24 15.89 -7.57 16.00
C CYS A 24 15.91 -8.48 14.76
N PHE A 25 15.79 -9.80 14.96
CA PHE A 25 15.74 -10.78 13.87
C PHE A 25 14.66 -10.43 12.84
N ALA A 26 13.52 -9.90 13.29
CA ALA A 26 12.45 -9.43 12.40
C ALA A 26 12.90 -8.27 11.49
N HIS A 27 13.79 -7.39 11.96
CA HIS A 27 14.34 -6.31 11.15
C HIS A 27 15.34 -6.82 10.10
N GLN A 28 16.19 -7.78 10.46
CA GLN A 28 17.10 -8.42 9.51
C GLN A 28 16.33 -9.19 8.43
N LEU A 29 15.34 -9.99 8.84
CA LEU A 29 14.45 -10.70 7.92
C LEU A 29 13.71 -9.73 6.99
N GLN A 30 13.19 -8.63 7.54
CA GLN A 30 12.54 -7.55 6.79
C GLN A 30 13.47 -6.99 5.70
N LEU A 31 14.71 -6.64 6.04
CA LEU A 31 15.69 -6.10 5.09
C LEU A 31 16.05 -7.13 4.01
N THR A 32 16.34 -8.38 4.40
CA THR A 32 16.64 -9.46 3.47
C THR A 32 15.48 -9.68 2.49
N LEU A 33 14.24 -9.70 2.97
CA LEU A 33 13.06 -9.86 2.13
C LEU A 33 12.92 -8.69 1.12
N VAL A 34 13.18 -7.43 1.55
CA VAL A 34 13.13 -6.26 0.64
C VAL A 34 14.15 -6.45 -0.47
N THR A 35 15.38 -6.79 -0.10
CA THR A 35 16.49 -6.94 -1.04
C THR A 35 16.22 -8.06 -2.04
N VAL A 36 15.78 -9.23 -1.58
CA VAL A 36 15.46 -10.37 -2.46
C VAL A 36 14.32 -10.03 -3.42
N ALA A 37 13.26 -9.39 -2.94
CA ALA A 37 12.13 -9.00 -3.77
C ALA A 37 12.52 -7.98 -4.85
N LYS A 38 13.35 -6.99 -4.50
CA LYS A 38 13.85 -5.98 -5.46
C LYS A 38 14.75 -6.59 -6.54
N ASN A 39 15.46 -7.66 -6.22
CA ASN A 39 16.33 -8.37 -7.17
C ASN A 39 15.56 -9.26 -8.15
N HIS A 40 14.27 -9.52 -7.92
CA HIS A 40 13.44 -10.31 -8.81
C HIS A 40 12.55 -9.39 -9.66
N ILE A 41 12.82 -9.33 -10.97
CA ILE A 41 12.23 -8.32 -11.87
C ILE A 41 10.70 -8.29 -11.85
N ASN A 42 10.05 -9.46 -11.83
CA ASN A 42 8.58 -9.53 -11.81
C ASN A 42 7.99 -9.04 -10.48
N ILE A 43 8.69 -9.28 -9.36
CA ILE A 43 8.24 -8.85 -8.04
C ILE A 43 8.44 -7.34 -7.92
N ALA A 44 9.59 -6.83 -8.38
CA ALA A 44 9.84 -5.39 -8.45
C ALA A 44 8.80 -4.68 -9.34
N LYS A 45 8.48 -5.23 -10.51
CA LYS A 45 7.44 -4.70 -11.41
C LYS A 45 6.07 -4.69 -10.73
N PHE A 46 5.67 -5.79 -10.08
CA PHE A 46 4.41 -5.86 -9.33
C PHE A 46 4.31 -4.74 -8.28
N PHE A 47 5.32 -4.58 -7.43
CA PHE A 47 5.29 -3.54 -6.40
C PHE A 47 5.34 -2.11 -6.96
N TYR A 48 5.98 -1.92 -8.11
CA TYR A 48 5.94 -0.66 -8.85
C TYR A 48 4.52 -0.33 -9.31
N VAL A 49 3.83 -1.28 -9.97
CA VAL A 49 2.44 -1.11 -10.41
C VAL A 49 1.51 -0.83 -9.23
N VAL A 50 1.61 -1.60 -8.14
CA VAL A 50 0.79 -1.38 -6.94
C VAL A 50 1.05 0.00 -6.33
N SER A 51 2.30 0.45 -6.28
CA SER A 51 2.64 1.78 -5.76
C SER A 51 2.06 2.91 -6.61
N ASN A 52 2.18 2.80 -7.92
CA ASN A 52 1.61 3.77 -8.85
C ASN A 52 0.08 3.79 -8.75
N LEU A 53 -0.56 2.62 -8.70
CA LEU A 53 -2.00 2.50 -8.53
C LEU A 53 -2.49 3.22 -7.27
N VAL A 54 -1.86 2.95 -6.13
CA VAL A 54 -2.20 3.60 -4.85
C VAL A 54 -2.00 5.12 -4.94
N THR A 55 -0.98 5.57 -5.66
CA THR A 55 -0.69 6.99 -5.84
C THR A 55 -1.70 7.67 -6.75
N VAL A 56 -2.07 7.04 -7.87
CA VAL A 56 -3.05 7.57 -8.82
C VAL A 56 -4.42 7.65 -8.18
N VAL A 57 -4.90 6.54 -7.60
CA VAL A 57 -6.23 6.47 -6.97
C VAL A 57 -6.29 7.38 -5.73
N GLY A 58 -5.23 7.40 -4.93
CA GLY A 58 -5.17 8.20 -3.69
C GLY A 58 -4.75 9.67 -3.89
N GLY A 59 -4.36 10.07 -5.09
CA GLY A 59 -3.65 11.33 -5.35
C GLY A 59 -4.51 12.61 -5.34
N SER A 60 -5.83 12.49 -5.16
CA SER A 60 -6.75 13.62 -5.09
C SER A 60 -7.95 13.31 -4.21
N CYS A 61 -8.47 14.32 -3.48
CA CYS A 61 -9.69 14.19 -2.69
C CYS A 61 -10.86 13.70 -3.55
N LYS A 62 -11.02 14.21 -4.79
CA LYS A 62 -12.09 13.79 -5.71
C LYS A 62 -12.05 12.28 -6.00
N ARG A 63 -10.84 11.72 -6.17
CA ARG A 63 -10.65 10.29 -6.45
C ARG A 63 -10.87 9.44 -5.20
N GLN A 64 -10.48 9.94 -4.03
CA GLN A 64 -10.76 9.29 -2.75
C GLN A 64 -12.27 9.25 -2.46
N ASP A 65 -13.00 10.33 -2.76
CA ASP A 65 -14.45 10.37 -2.61
C ASP A 65 -15.13 9.40 -3.59
N ALA A 66 -14.71 9.37 -4.86
CA ALA A 66 -15.20 8.38 -5.83
C ALA A 66 -14.94 6.94 -5.38
N LEU A 67 -13.78 6.67 -4.76
CA LEU A 67 -13.45 5.36 -4.20
C LEU A 67 -14.40 4.98 -3.05
N ARG A 68 -14.74 5.93 -2.17
CA ARG A 68 -15.69 5.74 -1.08
C ARG A 68 -17.11 5.50 -1.60
N ASP A 69 -17.54 6.28 -2.58
CA ASP A 69 -18.86 6.16 -3.19
C ASP A 69 -19.02 4.80 -3.87
N ALA A 70 -18.00 4.34 -4.62
CA ALA A 70 -18.00 3.03 -5.26
C ALA A 70 -18.05 1.89 -4.22
N GLN A 71 -17.29 1.99 -3.12
CA GLN A 71 -17.39 1.01 -2.02
C GLN A 71 -18.78 1.00 -1.38
N PHE A 72 -19.34 2.18 -1.11
CA PHE A 72 -20.64 2.32 -0.48
C PHE A 72 -21.76 1.76 -1.37
N ALA A 73 -21.74 2.05 -2.68
CA ALA A 73 -22.68 1.52 -3.65
C ALA A 73 -22.66 -0.02 -3.68
N LYS A 74 -21.46 -0.62 -3.74
CA LYS A 74 -21.30 -2.07 -3.74
C LYS A 74 -21.81 -2.71 -2.45
N ILE A 75 -21.47 -2.14 -1.28
CA ILE A 75 -21.95 -2.63 0.01
C ILE A 75 -23.47 -2.55 0.08
N LYS A 76 -24.06 -1.45 -0.37
CA LYS A 76 -25.51 -1.25 -0.39
C LYS A 76 -26.22 -2.28 -1.25
N GLU A 77 -25.70 -2.55 -2.45
CA GLU A 77 -26.22 -3.57 -3.35
C GLU A 77 -26.13 -4.98 -2.72
N GLU A 78 -24.97 -5.34 -2.18
CA GLU A 78 -24.76 -6.64 -1.53
C GLU A 78 -25.66 -6.83 -0.29
N LEU A 79 -25.99 -5.76 0.43
CA LEU A 79 -26.96 -5.79 1.52
C LEU A 79 -28.39 -6.01 1.01
N GLN A 80 -28.79 -5.30 -0.06
CA GLN A 80 -30.12 -5.44 -0.66
C GLN A 80 -30.35 -6.84 -1.23
N ASN A 81 -29.31 -7.44 -1.81
CA ASN A 81 -29.34 -8.80 -2.36
C ASN A 81 -29.17 -9.89 -1.28
N GLY A 82 -29.02 -9.52 -0.01
CA GLY A 82 -28.83 -10.46 1.10
C GLY A 82 -27.48 -11.19 1.10
N VAL A 83 -26.53 -10.77 0.25
CA VAL A 83 -25.17 -11.32 0.17
C VAL A 83 -24.38 -10.94 1.41
N ARG A 84 -24.57 -9.71 1.92
CA ARG A 84 -23.97 -9.25 3.18
C ARG A 84 -24.99 -9.08 4.28
N ARG A 85 -24.49 -9.20 5.51
CA ARG A 85 -25.22 -8.83 6.73
C ARG A 85 -24.87 -7.41 7.15
N SER A 86 -25.85 -6.72 7.72
CA SER A 86 -25.64 -5.48 8.47
C SER A 86 -25.29 -5.82 9.92
N GLY A 87 -24.44 -5.02 10.55
CA GLY A 87 -24.00 -5.23 11.93
C GLY A 87 -22.94 -4.22 12.36
N GLN A 88 -22.82 -4.01 13.67
CA GLN A 88 -21.85 -3.07 14.23
C GLN A 88 -20.42 -3.52 13.91
N GLY A 89 -19.64 -2.64 13.26
CA GLY A 89 -18.27 -2.94 12.84
C GLY A 89 -18.14 -3.68 11.51
N LEU A 90 -19.24 -4.09 10.86
CA LEU A 90 -19.22 -4.64 9.51
C LEU A 90 -19.17 -3.52 8.47
N ASN A 91 -18.67 -3.85 7.28
CA ASN A 91 -18.71 -2.97 6.09
C ASN A 91 -17.97 -1.62 6.28
N GLN A 92 -16.91 -1.62 7.10
CA GLN A 92 -16.08 -0.44 7.31
C GLN A 92 -15.39 0.00 6.01
N GLU A 93 -15.21 1.30 5.87
CA GLU A 93 -14.47 1.90 4.78
C GLU A 93 -13.03 1.38 4.77
N THR A 94 -12.62 0.86 3.62
CA THR A 94 -11.25 0.36 3.43
C THR A 94 -10.47 1.38 2.61
N ASN A 95 -9.28 1.72 3.09
CA ASN A 95 -8.44 2.76 2.49
C ASN A 95 -7.13 2.17 1.92
N LEU A 96 -6.69 2.70 0.79
CA LEU A 96 -5.34 2.44 0.26
C LEU A 96 -4.34 3.37 0.95
N ARG A 97 -3.53 2.83 1.85
CA ARG A 97 -2.46 3.59 2.49
C ARG A 97 -1.26 3.68 1.54
N ARG A 98 -0.67 4.87 1.47
CA ARG A 98 0.59 5.10 0.76
C ARG A 98 1.64 4.11 1.25
N LEU A 99 2.28 3.42 0.31
CA LEU A 99 3.36 2.51 0.59
C LEU A 99 4.58 3.31 1.07
N GLY A 100 5.14 2.92 2.22
CA GLY A 100 6.42 3.43 2.68
C GLY A 100 7.51 2.42 2.37
N ASP A 101 8.60 2.87 1.75
CA ASP A 101 9.67 2.02 1.21
C ASP A 101 10.38 1.12 2.24
N THR A 102 10.18 1.39 3.53
CA THR A 102 10.97 0.80 4.62
C THR A 102 10.26 -0.29 5.43
N ARG A 103 8.96 -0.56 5.24
CA ARG A 103 8.21 -1.51 6.11
C ARG A 103 7.26 -2.43 5.32
N TRP A 104 7.60 -3.71 5.17
CA TRP A 104 6.80 -4.75 4.48
C TRP A 104 5.43 -4.95 5.13
N LYS A 105 5.34 -4.73 6.44
CA LYS A 105 4.06 -4.77 7.15
C LYS A 105 3.02 -3.80 6.55
N LEU A 106 3.47 -2.67 5.99
CA LEU A 106 2.59 -1.75 5.28
C LEU A 106 2.18 -2.32 3.91
N TYR A 107 3.11 -2.94 3.17
CA TYR A 107 2.81 -3.58 1.89
C TYR A 107 1.76 -4.67 2.01
N TYR A 108 1.87 -5.55 3.00
CA TYR A 108 0.87 -6.60 3.23
C TYR A 108 -0.53 -6.03 3.46
N GLY A 109 -0.66 -5.04 4.36
CA GLY A 109 -1.94 -4.41 4.65
C GLY A 109 -2.53 -3.69 3.43
N THR A 110 -1.69 -2.98 2.66
CA THR A 110 -2.15 -2.30 1.44
C THR A 110 -2.57 -3.28 0.35
N ILE A 111 -1.86 -4.40 0.17
CA ILE A 111 -2.25 -5.45 -0.79
C ILE A 111 -3.59 -6.08 -0.38
N LEU A 112 -3.75 -6.44 0.89
CA LEU A 112 -5.02 -6.98 1.38
C LEU A 112 -6.17 -6.00 1.14
N ASN A 113 -5.97 -4.73 1.48
CA ASN A 113 -6.97 -3.69 1.23
C ASN A 113 -7.27 -3.59 -0.26
N LEU A 114 -6.25 -3.55 -1.12
CA LEU A 114 -6.42 -3.49 -2.57
C LEU A 114 -7.24 -4.67 -3.10
N ILE A 115 -7.00 -5.89 -2.64
CA ILE A 115 -7.79 -7.07 -3.02
C ILE A 115 -9.25 -6.89 -2.60
N LEU A 116 -9.50 -6.42 -1.38
CA LEU A 116 -10.85 -6.23 -0.84
C LEU A 116 -11.66 -5.20 -1.64
N ILE A 117 -11.02 -4.11 -2.09
CA ILE A 117 -11.70 -3.01 -2.80
C ILE A 117 -11.34 -2.93 -4.27
N PHE A 118 -10.82 -4.00 -4.85
CA PHE A 118 -10.28 -4.00 -6.23
C PHE A 118 -11.30 -3.47 -7.25
N SER A 119 -12.55 -3.91 -7.15
CA SER A 119 -13.64 -3.43 -8.01
C SER A 119 -13.90 -1.93 -7.88
N ALA A 120 -13.84 -1.36 -6.67
CA ALA A 120 -13.98 0.09 -6.50
C ALA A 120 -12.77 0.85 -7.05
N VAL A 121 -11.58 0.27 -6.98
CA VAL A 121 -10.36 0.83 -7.57
C VAL A 121 -10.46 0.88 -9.09
N VAL A 122 -10.95 -0.19 -9.73
CA VAL A 122 -11.19 -0.22 -11.19
C VAL A 122 -12.16 0.88 -11.61
N ASN A 123 -13.29 1.04 -10.92
CA ASN A 123 -14.24 2.12 -11.23
C ASN A 123 -13.59 3.51 -11.17
N VAL A 124 -12.71 3.76 -10.20
CA VAL A 124 -11.99 5.04 -10.11
C VAL A 124 -11.00 5.23 -11.27
N LEU A 125 -10.33 4.16 -11.70
CA LEU A 125 -9.44 4.23 -12.88
C LEU A 125 -10.22 4.55 -14.15
N GLU A 126 -11.39 3.95 -14.34
CA GLU A 126 -12.29 4.24 -15.48
C GLU A 126 -12.71 5.71 -15.47
N ILE A 127 -13.14 6.25 -14.31
CA ILE A 127 -13.47 7.67 -14.16
C ILE A 127 -12.27 8.56 -14.55
N ILE A 128 -11.05 8.19 -14.16
CA ILE A 128 -9.85 8.96 -14.54
C ILE A 128 -9.56 8.86 -16.04
N GLU A 129 -9.80 7.70 -16.66
CA GLU A 129 -9.63 7.56 -18.10
C GLU A 129 -10.64 8.41 -18.89
N GLU A 130 -11.87 8.53 -18.41
CA GLU A 130 -12.93 9.33 -19.03
C GLU A 130 -12.71 10.85 -18.79
N ASP A 131 -12.52 11.25 -17.53
CA ASP A 131 -12.55 12.66 -17.11
C ASP A 131 -11.16 13.29 -16.89
N GLY A 132 -10.09 12.50 -16.90
CA GLY A 132 -8.74 12.96 -16.56
C GLY A 132 -8.09 13.88 -17.61
N HIS A 133 -7.09 14.65 -17.20
CA HIS A 133 -6.20 15.33 -18.15
C HIS A 133 -5.32 14.33 -18.91
N SER A 134 -4.77 14.73 -20.06
CA SER A 134 -3.92 13.88 -20.93
C SER A 134 -2.89 13.06 -20.16
N ASP A 135 -2.20 13.69 -19.21
CA ASP A 135 -1.11 13.08 -18.46
C ASP A 135 -1.62 11.99 -17.50
N GLN A 136 -2.79 12.22 -16.89
CA GLN A 136 -3.44 11.26 -16.00
C GLN A 136 -3.97 10.05 -16.78
N LYS A 137 -4.51 10.29 -17.98
CA LYS A 137 -4.97 9.21 -18.88
C LYS A 137 -3.80 8.33 -19.31
N VAL A 138 -2.63 8.92 -19.61
CA VAL A 138 -1.42 8.15 -19.97
C VAL A 138 -0.96 7.28 -18.81
N GLU A 139 -0.95 7.81 -17.58
CA GLU A 139 -0.55 7.08 -16.37
C GLU A 139 -1.48 5.90 -16.08
N VAL A 140 -2.80 6.12 -16.15
CA VAL A 140 -3.80 5.05 -15.99
C VAL A 140 -3.67 3.98 -17.07
N ARG A 141 -3.49 4.39 -18.32
CA ARG A 141 -3.29 3.45 -19.44
C ARG A 141 -2.01 2.63 -19.31
N SER A 142 -0.97 3.18 -18.67
CA SER A 142 0.25 2.43 -18.35
C SER A 142 -0.03 1.35 -17.30
N ILE A 143 -0.82 1.67 -16.28
CA ILE A 143 -1.25 0.72 -15.25
C ILE A 143 -2.17 -0.37 -15.82
N MET A 144 -3.09 -0.02 -16.72
CA MET A 144 -4.05 -0.96 -17.31
C MET A 144 -3.48 -1.83 -18.44
N ARG A 145 -2.45 -1.37 -19.17
CA ARG A 145 -1.89 -2.09 -20.33
C ARG A 145 -0.77 -3.08 -20.01
N ASP A 146 -0.33 -3.18 -18.76
CA ASP A 146 0.74 -4.10 -18.35
C ASP A 146 0.33 -5.59 -18.34
N GLU A 147 -0.77 -5.96 -19.02
CA GLU A 147 -1.33 -7.32 -19.13
C GLU A 147 -0.80 -8.18 -20.30
N TYR A 148 0.27 -7.79 -21.01
CA TYR A 148 0.84 -8.62 -22.09
C TYR A 148 2.37 -8.77 -22.01
#